data_AF-A0A6G1REF1-F1
#
_entry.id   AF-A0A6G1REF1-F1
#
_cell.length_a   1.000
_cell.length_b   1.000
_cell.length_c   1.000
_cell.angle_alpha   90.00
_cell.angle_beta   90.00
_cell.angle_gamma   90.00
#
_symmetry.space_group_name_H-M   'P 1'
#
loop_
_entity.id
_entity.type
_entity.pdbx_description
1 polymer ?
#
loop_
_entity_poly.entity_id
_entity_poly.type
_entity_poly.pdbx_seq_one_letter_code
_entity_poly.pdbx_strand_id
1 'polypeptide(L)'
;RQKRQLISPYCDTLRSNPLQLTCRQDQRAVAVCNLQKFPKQLPQEYQYFDSLNGVPAEELPYYGGSVEIADYCPFSQEFSWHLSGEFQRSSDCRIIENQPDPTKNYGAEKYGPNSVCLIQKSAFVMEQC
;
A
#
# COMPACT_ATOMS: atom_id res chain seq x y z
N ARG A 1 -0.46 0.86 -27.60
CA ARG A 1 -0.15 0.63 -26.16
C ARG A 1 -1.40 0.06 -25.51
N GLN A 2 -1.41 -1.23 -25.18
CA GLN A 2 -2.50 -1.82 -24.38
C GLN A 2 -2.51 -1.12 -23.01
N LYS A 3 -3.68 -0.69 -22.53
CA LYS A 3 -3.84 -0.23 -21.15
C LYS A 3 -3.48 -1.42 -20.26
N ARG A 4 -2.48 -1.28 -19.38
CA ARG A 4 -2.28 -2.22 -18.27
C ARG A 4 -3.61 -2.30 -17.52
N GLN A 5 -4.34 -3.41 -17.68
CA GLN A 5 -5.43 -3.71 -16.77
C GLN A 5 -4.80 -3.96 -15.41
N LEU A 6 -5.26 -3.23 -14.39
CA LEU A 6 -4.89 -3.51 -13.02
C LEU A 6 -5.43 -4.91 -12.69
N ILE A 7 -4.53 -5.87 -12.50
CA ILE A 7 -4.88 -7.24 -12.11
C ILE A 7 -5.08 -7.21 -10.60
N SER A 8 -6.27 -6.79 -10.15
CA SER A 8 -6.65 -6.87 -8.74
C SER A 8 -6.72 -8.35 -8.31
N PRO A 9 -6.21 -8.73 -7.13
CA PRO A 9 -5.74 -7.89 -6.01
C PRO A 9 -4.25 -7.49 -6.04
N TYR A 10 -3.52 -7.88 -7.09
CA TYR A 10 -2.07 -7.82 -7.11
C TYR A 10 -1.51 -6.42 -7.40
N CYS A 11 -0.29 -6.16 -6.94
CA CYS A 11 0.39 -4.88 -7.11
C CYS A 11 1.89 -5.06 -7.41
N ASP A 12 2.47 -4.09 -8.14
CA ASP A 12 3.88 -4.07 -8.56
C ASP A 12 4.66 -2.85 -8.03
N THR A 13 4.07 -2.12 -7.07
CA THR A 13 4.67 -0.91 -6.49
C THR A 13 5.63 -1.25 -5.36
N LEU A 14 6.88 -0.81 -5.48
CA LEU A 14 7.86 -0.91 -4.40
C LEU A 14 7.54 0.05 -3.26
N ARG A 15 7.79 -0.37 -2.02
CA ARG A 15 7.73 0.50 -0.86
C ARG A 15 8.79 1.60 -0.95
N SER A 16 8.35 2.84 -1.09
CA SER A 16 9.20 4.04 -1.17
C SER A 16 9.00 4.97 0.03
N ASN A 17 9.86 6.00 0.15
CA ASN A 17 9.63 7.15 1.00
C ASN A 17 9.57 8.41 0.11
N PRO A 18 8.42 9.11 -0.02
CA PRO A 18 7.16 8.87 0.69
C PRO A 18 6.47 7.57 0.28
N LEU A 19 5.63 7.03 1.16
CA LEU A 19 4.83 5.84 0.88
C LEU A 19 3.86 6.13 -0.26
N GLN A 20 3.75 5.20 -1.20
CA GLN A 20 2.69 5.23 -2.21
C GLN A 20 1.44 4.58 -1.63
N LEU A 21 0.50 5.43 -1.22
CA LEU A 21 -0.77 5.01 -0.65
C LEU A 21 -1.76 4.65 -1.76
N THR A 22 -2.56 3.63 -1.48
CA THR A 22 -3.68 3.18 -2.31
C THR A 22 -4.83 2.78 -1.39
N CYS A 23 -5.87 2.18 -1.94
CA CYS A 23 -6.96 1.59 -1.18
C CYS A 23 -6.89 0.07 -1.21
N ARG A 24 -7.28 -0.57 -0.11
CA ARG A 24 -7.56 -2.00 -0.09
C ARG A 24 -8.65 -2.32 -1.12
N GLN A 25 -8.67 -3.55 -1.65
CA GLN A 25 -9.61 -3.95 -2.71
C GLN A 25 -11.08 -3.69 -2.36
N ASP A 26 -11.47 -3.91 -1.10
CA ASP A 26 -12.83 -3.67 -0.60
C ASP A 26 -13.07 -2.23 -0.11
N GLN A 27 -12.10 -1.33 -0.34
CA GLN A 27 -12.11 0.08 0.02
C GLN A 27 -12.32 0.35 1.52
N ARG A 28 -12.05 -0.62 2.40
CA ARG A 28 -12.24 -0.41 3.85
C ARG A 28 -11.03 0.17 4.56
N ALA A 29 -9.87 0.19 3.92
CA ALA A 29 -8.66 0.73 4.51
C ALA A 29 -7.78 1.44 3.48
N VAL A 30 -7.01 2.41 3.96
CA VAL A 30 -5.83 2.90 3.24
C VAL A 30 -4.79 1.78 3.24
N ALA A 31 -4.15 1.54 2.12
CA ALA A 31 -3.26 0.41 1.92
C ALA A 31 -1.95 0.84 1.25
N VAL A 32 -0.97 -0.06 1.33
CA VAL A 32 0.28 -0.02 0.58
C VAL A 32 0.47 -1.36 -0.12
N CYS A 33 1.21 -1.38 -1.22
CA CYS A 33 1.62 -2.66 -1.78
C CYS A 33 2.59 -3.35 -0.81
N ASN A 34 2.30 -4.59 -0.42
CA ASN A 34 3.15 -5.35 0.51
C ASN A 34 4.34 -6.04 -0.18
N LEU A 35 4.74 -5.54 -1.36
CA LEU A 35 5.92 -5.99 -2.10
C LEU A 35 7.19 -5.57 -1.37
N GLN A 36 8.09 -6.52 -1.12
CA GLN A 36 9.36 -6.29 -0.45
C GLN A 36 10.49 -7.12 -1.07
N LYS A 37 11.73 -6.74 -0.75
CA LYS A 37 12.94 -7.51 -1.06
C LYS A 37 13.25 -8.45 0.11
N PHE A 38 13.50 -9.71 -0.18
CA PHE A 38 13.94 -10.72 0.77
C PHE A 38 15.48 -10.83 0.79
N PRO A 39 16.08 -11.27 1.90
CA PRO A 39 17.54 -11.47 1.99
C PRO A 39 18.02 -12.68 1.17
N LYS A 40 17.12 -13.59 0.80
CA LYS A 40 17.37 -14.78 -0.02
C LYS A 40 16.41 -14.78 -1.21
N GLN A 41 16.80 -15.45 -2.28
CA GLN A 41 15.93 -15.66 -3.43
C GLN A 41 14.70 -16.47 -2.99
N LEU A 42 13.55 -16.10 -3.52
CA LEU A 42 12.33 -16.88 -3.39
C LEU A 42 12.44 -18.16 -4.23
N PRO A 43 11.79 -19.26 -3.83
CA PRO A 43 11.57 -20.43 -4.70
C PRO A 43 11.02 -20.04 -6.06
N GLN A 44 11.35 -20.80 -7.11
CA GLN A 44 11.02 -20.45 -8.49
C GLN A 44 9.51 -20.29 -8.72
N GLU A 45 8.70 -21.10 -8.06
CA GLU A 45 7.23 -21.05 -8.08
C GLU A 45 6.65 -19.73 -7.52
N TYR A 46 7.44 -18.98 -6.75
CA TYR A 46 7.04 -17.71 -6.11
C TYR A 46 7.71 -16.47 -6.74
N GLN A 47 8.39 -16.63 -7.88
CA GLN A 47 9.02 -15.53 -8.61
C GLN A 47 8.06 -15.02 -9.71
N TYR A 48 7.27 -13.99 -9.39
CA TYR A 48 6.15 -13.55 -10.22
C TYR A 48 6.46 -12.44 -11.24
N PHE A 49 7.66 -11.85 -11.19
CA PHE A 49 7.96 -10.62 -11.91
C PHE A 49 8.95 -10.85 -13.04
N ASP A 50 8.54 -10.52 -14.26
CA ASP A 50 9.45 -10.37 -15.41
C ASP A 50 10.16 -9.01 -15.41
N SER A 51 9.56 -8.01 -14.75
CA SER A 51 10.12 -6.66 -14.61
C SER A 51 9.49 -5.92 -13.43
N LEU A 52 10.29 -5.11 -12.74
CA LEU A 52 9.86 -4.18 -11.70
C LEU A 52 10.55 -2.84 -11.92
N ASN A 53 9.82 -1.73 -11.73
CA ASN A 53 10.36 -0.40 -11.98
C ASN A 53 11.50 -0.10 -10.99
N GLY A 54 12.69 0.23 -11.52
CA GLY A 54 13.87 0.54 -10.71
C GLY A 54 14.60 -0.68 -10.12
N VAL A 55 14.23 -1.91 -10.51
CA VAL A 55 14.87 -3.15 -10.05
C VAL A 55 15.55 -3.86 -11.22
N PRO A 56 16.86 -4.15 -11.13
CA PRO A 56 17.57 -4.95 -12.14
C PRO A 56 17.03 -6.39 -12.24
N ALA A 57 17.14 -7.00 -13.42
CA ALA A 57 16.57 -8.34 -13.69
C ALA A 57 17.15 -9.43 -12.77
N GLU A 58 18.44 -9.33 -12.45
CA GLU A 58 19.17 -10.21 -11.53
C GLU A 58 18.67 -10.15 -10.08
N GLU A 59 18.00 -9.06 -9.70
CA GLU A 59 17.44 -8.89 -8.37
C GLU A 59 15.99 -9.35 -8.26
N LEU A 60 15.27 -9.52 -9.38
CA LEU A 60 13.85 -9.90 -9.39
C LEU A 60 13.53 -11.15 -8.55
N PRO A 61 14.37 -12.21 -8.53
CA PRO A 61 14.12 -13.39 -7.70
C PRO A 61 14.05 -13.14 -6.19
N TYR A 62 14.48 -11.97 -5.72
CA TYR A 62 14.42 -11.57 -4.32
C TYR A 62 13.15 -10.81 -3.96
N TYR A 63 12.26 -10.52 -4.92
CA TYR A 63 11.07 -9.68 -4.69
C TYR A 63 9.78 -10.50 -4.68
N GLY A 64 8.95 -10.25 -3.67
CA GLY A 64 7.62 -10.84 -3.54
C GLY A 64 6.80 -10.15 -2.44
N GLY A 65 5.54 -10.55 -2.30
CA GLY A 65 4.66 -10.13 -1.23
C GLY A 65 5.16 -10.61 0.14
N SER A 66 4.98 -9.79 1.18
CA SER A 66 5.48 -10.06 2.54
C SER A 66 4.73 -11.18 3.29
N VAL A 67 3.62 -11.69 2.72
CA VAL A 67 2.72 -12.64 3.38
C VAL A 67 2.92 -14.04 2.77
N GLU A 68 3.55 -14.93 3.53
CA GLU A 68 3.87 -16.31 3.09
C GLU A 68 2.62 -17.14 2.77
N ILE A 69 1.54 -17.01 3.57
CA ILE A 69 0.28 -17.73 3.33
C ILE A 69 -0.47 -17.27 2.06
N ALA A 70 -0.01 -16.17 1.45
CA ALA A 70 -0.50 -15.70 0.15
C ALA A 70 0.45 -16.12 -0.98
N ASP A 71 1.28 -17.15 -0.74
CA ASP A 71 2.30 -17.66 -1.64
C ASP A 71 3.23 -16.53 -2.15
N TYR A 72 3.54 -15.54 -1.31
CA TYR A 72 4.31 -14.35 -1.71
C TYR A 72 3.67 -13.53 -2.85
N CYS A 73 2.38 -13.71 -3.15
CA CYS A 73 1.67 -12.83 -4.08
C CYS A 73 1.54 -11.43 -3.45
N PRO A 74 2.06 -10.37 -4.08
CA PRO A 74 1.96 -9.02 -3.53
C PRO A 74 0.57 -8.43 -3.77
N PHE A 75 -0.03 -7.85 -2.74
CA PHE A 75 -1.35 -7.20 -2.77
C PHE A 75 -1.38 -5.91 -1.96
N SER A 76 -2.44 -5.11 -2.16
CA SER A 76 -2.66 -3.88 -1.38
C SER A 76 -3.09 -4.22 0.05
N GLN A 77 -2.15 -4.12 0.98
CA GLN A 77 -2.33 -4.46 2.39
C GLN A 77 -2.52 -3.19 3.23
N GLU A 78 -3.45 -3.25 4.17
CA GLU A 78 -3.61 -2.22 5.19
C GLU A 78 -2.39 -2.15 6.12
N PHE A 79 -2.20 -1.01 6.78
CA PHE A 79 -1.10 -0.82 7.71
C PHE A 79 -1.53 -0.04 8.94
N SER A 80 -0.63 0.03 9.93
CA SER A 80 -0.80 0.86 11.11
C SER A 80 0.19 2.01 11.09
N TRP A 81 -0.25 3.16 11.56
CA TRP A 81 0.60 4.33 11.76
C TRP A 81 1.33 4.17 13.08
N HIS A 82 2.67 4.28 13.04
CA HIS A 82 3.51 4.28 14.22
C HIS A 82 4.28 5.60 14.28
N LEU A 83 4.36 6.20 15.47
CA LEU A 83 5.18 7.37 15.75
C LEU A 83 6.22 6.96 16.78
N SER A 84 7.51 7.09 16.44
CA SER A 84 8.61 6.67 17.31
C SER A 84 8.52 5.21 17.78
N GLY A 85 7.95 4.33 16.94
CA GLY A 85 7.73 2.91 17.24
C GLY A 85 6.40 2.62 17.94
N GLU A 86 5.76 3.61 18.55
CA GLU A 86 4.48 3.43 19.24
C GLU A 86 3.31 3.46 18.27
N PHE A 87 2.40 2.50 18.42
CA PHE A 87 1.16 2.44 17.65
C PHE A 87 0.32 3.70 17.89
N GLN A 88 -0.19 4.27 16.80
CA GLN A 88 -1.06 5.46 16.86
C GLN A 88 -2.50 5.10 16.45
N ARG A 89 -2.67 4.56 15.25
CA ARG A 89 -3.97 4.18 14.67
C ARG A 89 -3.79 3.17 13.55
N SER A 90 -4.81 2.37 13.25
CA SER A 90 -4.81 1.55 12.03
C SER A 90 -5.26 2.40 10.83
N SER A 91 -5.29 1.81 9.65
CA SER A 91 -5.72 2.46 8.41
C SER A 91 -7.15 2.10 7.99
N ASP A 92 -7.85 1.30 8.80
CA ASP A 92 -9.27 0.97 8.56
C ASP A 92 -10.11 2.24 8.67
N CYS A 93 -10.79 2.59 7.58
CA CYS A 93 -11.60 3.80 7.46
C CYS A 93 -12.83 3.76 8.35
N ARG A 94 -13.26 2.59 8.82
CA ARG A 94 -14.52 2.39 9.54
C ARG A 94 -14.42 2.49 11.05
N ILE A 95 -13.22 2.49 11.59
CA ILE A 95 -12.92 2.63 13.02
C ILE A 95 -12.87 4.12 13.36
N ILE A 96 -13.78 4.60 14.21
CA ILE A 96 -13.90 6.03 14.55
C ILE A 96 -12.64 6.52 15.27
N GLU A 97 -12.02 5.67 16.07
CA GLU A 97 -10.79 5.92 16.82
C GLU A 97 -9.58 6.19 15.92
N ASN A 98 -9.66 5.86 14.63
CA ASN A 98 -8.62 6.19 13.65
C ASN A 98 -8.70 7.64 13.14
N GLN A 99 -9.62 8.48 13.64
CA GLN A 99 -9.70 9.88 13.23
C GLN A 99 -8.36 10.60 13.50
N PRO A 100 -7.76 11.27 12.49
CA PRO A 100 -6.52 12.03 12.72
C PRO A 100 -6.78 13.24 13.62
N ASP A 101 -5.72 13.67 14.30
CA ASP A 101 -5.71 14.96 15.00
C ASP A 101 -6.14 16.08 14.04
N PRO A 102 -7.13 16.92 14.39
CA PRO A 102 -7.62 17.99 13.51
C PRO A 102 -6.53 18.93 13.00
N THR A 103 -5.45 19.14 13.78
CA THR A 103 -4.32 19.99 13.40
C THR A 103 -3.37 19.34 12.39
N LYS A 104 -3.48 18.01 12.19
CA LYS A 104 -2.65 17.20 11.29
C LYS A 104 -3.45 16.52 10.18
N ASN A 105 -4.75 16.83 10.05
CA ASN A 105 -5.64 16.24 9.06
C ASN A 105 -5.59 16.96 7.70
N TYR A 106 -4.40 17.08 7.11
CA TYR A 106 -4.20 17.79 5.84
C TYR A 106 -4.97 17.16 4.67
N GLY A 107 -5.20 15.84 4.72
CA GLY A 107 -5.95 15.11 3.71
C GLY A 107 -7.47 15.19 3.86
N ALA A 108 -7.97 15.94 4.86
CA ALA A 108 -9.40 16.03 5.20
C ALA A 108 -10.06 14.65 5.40
N GLU A 109 -9.33 13.70 5.98
CA GLU A 109 -9.80 12.34 6.23
C GLU A 109 -10.93 12.33 7.26
N LYS A 110 -11.90 11.43 7.06
CA LYS A 110 -13.00 11.19 8.00
C LYS A 110 -13.24 9.69 8.17
N TYR A 111 -13.24 9.26 9.42
CA TYR A 111 -13.41 7.87 9.79
C TYR A 111 -14.79 7.64 10.44
N GLY A 112 -15.35 6.46 10.22
CA GLY A 112 -16.64 6.07 10.78
C GLY A 112 -17.29 4.89 10.04
N PRO A 113 -18.38 4.30 10.57
CA PRO A 113 -18.85 2.96 10.15
C PRO A 113 -19.10 2.75 8.65
N ASN A 114 -19.40 3.83 7.93
CA ASN A 114 -19.70 3.82 6.49
C ASN A 114 -18.61 4.48 5.62
N SER A 115 -17.49 4.90 6.21
CA SER A 115 -16.37 5.47 5.47
C SER A 115 -15.74 4.42 4.56
N VAL A 116 -15.24 4.92 3.43
CA VAL A 116 -14.52 4.15 2.41
C VAL A 116 -13.26 4.89 2.01
N CYS A 117 -12.23 4.15 1.63
CA CYS A 117 -11.01 4.68 1.06
C CYS A 117 -11.26 5.13 -0.38
N LEU A 118 -10.82 6.33 -0.71
CA LEU A 118 -10.96 6.93 -2.03
C LEU A 118 -9.58 7.27 -2.59
N ILE A 119 -9.36 6.90 -3.85
CA ILE A 119 -8.14 7.27 -4.58
C ILE A 119 -8.35 8.66 -5.19
N GLN A 120 -7.44 9.59 -4.88
CA GLN A 120 -7.46 10.91 -5.49
C GLN A 120 -7.08 10.82 -6.98
N LYS A 121 -7.76 11.59 -7.83
CA LYS A 121 -7.49 11.62 -9.28
C LYS A 121 -6.12 12.23 -9.61
N SER A 122 -5.63 13.12 -8.77
CA SER A 122 -4.37 13.85 -8.93
C SER A 122 -3.72 14.04 -7.56
N ALA A 123 -2.43 14.40 -7.55
CA ALA A 123 -1.73 14.74 -6.33
C ALA A 123 -2.46 15.88 -5.58
N PHE A 124 -2.57 15.73 -4.26
CA PHE A 124 -3.05 16.79 -3.39
C PHE A 124 -2.12 17.99 -3.45
N VAL A 125 -2.68 19.18 -3.65
CA VAL A 125 -1.98 20.46 -3.56
C VAL A 125 -2.64 21.24 -2.43
N MET A 126 -1.87 21.53 -1.38
CA MET A 126 -2.34 22.37 -0.29
C MET A 126 -2.29 23.83 -0.76
N GLU A 127 -3.45 24.44 -0.96
CA GLU A 127 -3.55 25.88 -1.21
C GLU A 127 -3.74 26.61 0.14
N GLN A 128 -2.95 27.65 0.39
CA GLN A 128 -3.22 28.60 1.47
C GLN A 128 -4.24 29.60 0.95
N CYS A 129 -5.45 29.55 1.51
CA CYS A 129 -6.50 30.55 1.25
C CYS A 129 -6.28 31.83 2.08
#